data_AF-A0A968QRK6-F1
#
_entry.id   AF-A0A968QRK6-F1
#
_cell.length_a   1.000
_cell.length_b   1.000
_cell.length_c   1.000
_cell.angle_alpha   90.00
_cell.angle_beta   90.00
_cell.angle_gamma   90.00
#
_symmetry.space_group_name_H-M   'P 1'
#
loop_
_entity.id
_entity.type
_entity.pdbx_description
1 polymer ?
#
loop_
_entity_poly.entity_id
_entity_poly.type
_entity_poly.pdbx_seq_one_letter_code
_entity_poly.pdbx_strand_id
1 'polypeptide(L)'
;MSILYPKLLGKFDKHIKDLKKIYIAPDGFLHLVPFHTLRLPDGRYWTERQQINILQTGRDLLSPPQTNSSKLFVAVGGVDYGDMPKQPASVKGSDAPPMLNMRAAGELGTGLKYLENSLFEAKTIEELFKSNYPDAKTLVLQGNDATEAALKNLTPAPKILHLSTHGFYLETPQKKTEEWI
;
A
#
# COMPACT_ATOMS: atom_id res chain seq x y z
N MET A 1 -1.91 5.15 30.07
CA MET A 1 -2.83 5.96 29.24
C MET A 1 -2.06 6.51 28.04
N SER A 2 -2.62 6.46 26.83
CA SER A 2 -1.94 7.05 25.66
C SER A 2 -1.92 8.58 25.80
N ILE A 3 -0.73 9.16 25.89
CA ILE A 3 -0.55 10.60 26.11
C ILE A 3 -0.59 11.40 24.81
N LEU A 4 -0.71 10.74 23.66
CA LEU A 4 -0.46 11.38 22.36
C LEU A 4 -1.69 12.13 21.83
N TYR A 5 -2.90 11.58 21.96
CA TYR A 5 -4.13 12.30 21.57
C TYR A 5 -4.30 13.63 22.31
N PRO A 6 -4.22 13.69 23.66
CA PRO A 6 -4.36 14.95 24.37
C PRO A 6 -3.30 15.99 23.97
N LYS A 7 -2.07 15.55 23.67
CA LYS A 7 -0.97 16.43 23.25
C LYS A 7 -1.18 17.02 21.85
N LEU A 8 -1.60 16.20 20.89
CA LEU A 8 -1.76 16.62 19.50
C LEU A 8 -3.09 17.36 19.26
N LEU A 9 -4.18 16.83 19.80
CA LEU A 9 -5.54 17.20 19.41
C LEU A 9 -6.42 17.63 20.58
N GLY A 10 -5.95 17.48 21.83
CA GLY A 10 -6.74 17.80 23.01
C GLY A 10 -7.26 19.24 23.05
N LYS A 11 -6.46 20.21 22.56
CA LYS A 11 -6.87 21.62 22.45
C LYS A 11 -8.04 21.83 21.48
N PHE A 12 -8.15 20.97 20.47
CA PHE A 12 -9.17 21.04 19.44
C PHE A 12 -10.35 20.10 19.70
N ASP A 13 -10.28 19.25 20.74
CA ASP A 13 -11.27 18.19 21.01
C ASP A 13 -12.70 18.73 21.04
N LYS A 14 -12.90 19.91 21.65
CA LYS A 14 -14.20 20.60 21.70
C LYS A 14 -14.82 20.86 20.32
N HIS A 15 -14.01 21.06 19.30
CA HIS A 15 -14.45 21.34 17.92
C HIS A 15 -14.55 20.08 17.06
N ILE A 16 -13.83 19.01 17.40
CA ILE A 16 -13.76 17.79 16.58
C ILE A 16 -14.60 16.63 17.11
N LYS A 17 -15.01 16.65 18.38
CA LYS A 17 -15.72 15.54 19.03
C LYS A 17 -17.08 15.19 18.40
N ASP A 18 -17.75 16.18 17.81
CA ASP A 18 -19.10 16.03 17.24
C ASP A 18 -19.04 15.80 15.71
N LEU A 19 -17.85 15.79 15.11
CA LEU A 19 -17.66 15.56 13.68
C LEU A 19 -17.62 14.07 13.37
N LYS A 20 -18.45 13.64 12.41
CA LYS A 20 -18.50 12.23 11.97
C LYS A 20 -17.26 11.77 11.21
N LYS A 21 -16.63 12.68 10.46
CA LYS A 21 -15.46 12.42 9.62
C LYS A 21 -14.39 13.46 9.89
N ILE A 22 -13.16 13.01 10.09
CA ILE A 22 -11.98 13.86 10.16
C ILE A 22 -11.03 13.49 9.03
N TYR A 23 -10.50 14.52 8.38
CA TYR A 23 -9.40 14.42 7.43
C TYR A 23 -8.14 14.99 8.09
N ILE A 24 -7.06 14.22 8.08
CA ILE A 24 -5.77 14.62 8.64
C ILE A 24 -4.77 14.56 7.50
N ALA A 25 -4.10 15.67 7.21
CA ALA A 25 -2.90 15.69 6.39
C ALA A 25 -1.71 15.87 7.34
N PRO A 26 -1.03 14.79 7.77
CA PRO A 26 0.11 14.89 8.66
C PRO A 26 1.29 15.53 7.93
N ASP A 27 2.23 16.09 8.70
CA ASP A 27 3.49 16.61 8.16
C ASP A 27 4.68 15.83 8.76
N GLY A 28 5.72 15.62 7.94
CA GLY A 28 6.95 14.93 8.34
C GLY A 28 6.73 13.60 9.07
N PHE A 29 7.33 13.48 10.27
CA PHE A 29 7.26 12.25 11.07
C PHE A 29 5.85 11.92 11.57
N LEU A 30 4.89 12.86 11.50
CA LEU A 30 3.51 12.59 11.90
C LEU A 30 2.83 11.58 10.97
N HIS A 31 3.35 11.34 9.76
CA HIS A 31 2.89 10.26 8.89
C HIS A 31 3.06 8.86 9.52
N LEU A 32 3.96 8.71 10.50
CA LEU A 32 4.18 7.45 11.21
C LEU A 32 3.23 7.27 12.40
N VAL A 33 2.44 8.30 12.76
CA VAL A 33 1.52 8.23 13.89
C VAL A 33 0.28 7.43 13.48
N PRO A 34 -0.06 6.35 14.21
CA PRO A 34 -1.27 5.57 13.91
C PRO A 34 -2.49 6.29 14.50
N PHE A 35 -2.94 7.37 13.84
CA PHE A 35 -4.05 8.21 14.32
C PHE A 35 -5.31 7.42 14.68
N HIS A 36 -5.63 6.37 13.91
CA HIS A 36 -6.78 5.50 14.15
C HIS A 36 -6.77 4.80 15.51
N THR A 37 -5.56 4.50 16.04
CA THR A 37 -5.37 3.76 17.29
C THR A 37 -5.00 4.65 18.47
N LEU A 38 -5.03 5.98 18.29
CA LEU A 38 -4.87 6.90 19.41
C LEU A 38 -6.01 6.70 20.42
N ARG A 39 -5.67 6.64 21.70
CA ARG A 39 -6.70 6.53 22.75
C ARG A 39 -7.17 7.91 23.19
N LEU A 40 -8.49 8.05 23.27
CA LEU A 40 -9.19 9.19 23.81
C LEU A 40 -9.11 9.20 25.35
N PRO A 41 -9.45 10.34 26.00
CA PRO A 41 -9.49 10.41 27.46
C PRO A 41 -10.43 9.41 28.13
N ASP A 42 -11.46 8.95 27.42
CA ASP A 42 -12.41 7.93 27.88
C ASP A 42 -11.90 6.47 27.70
N GLY A 43 -10.69 6.30 27.14
CA GLY A 43 -10.03 5.02 26.97
C GLY A 43 -10.29 4.32 25.63
N ARG A 44 -11.27 4.78 24.84
CA ARG A 44 -11.58 4.23 23.50
C ARG A 44 -10.56 4.64 22.46
N TYR A 45 -10.41 3.83 21.41
CA TYR A 45 -9.69 4.21 20.21
C TYR A 45 -10.42 5.31 19.46
N TRP A 46 -9.67 6.23 18.86
CA TRP A 46 -10.25 7.38 18.20
C TRP A 46 -11.15 6.98 17.02
N THR A 47 -10.80 5.90 16.31
CA THR A 47 -11.62 5.32 15.24
C THR A 47 -12.99 4.82 15.70
N GLU A 48 -13.19 4.57 17.00
CA GLU A 48 -14.49 4.16 17.56
C GLU A 48 -15.43 5.35 17.73
N ARG A 49 -14.90 6.57 17.80
CA ARG A 49 -15.70 7.80 17.92
C ARG A 49 -16.07 8.37 16.55
N GLN A 50 -15.13 8.33 15.59
CA GLN A 50 -15.30 8.99 14.29
C GLN A 50 -14.46 8.33 13.20
N GLN A 51 -14.88 8.50 11.95
CA GLN A 51 -14.12 8.03 10.80
C GLN A 51 -12.90 8.93 10.58
N ILE A 52 -11.72 8.34 10.60
CA ILE A 52 -10.44 9.04 10.39
C ILE A 52 -9.93 8.70 8.99
N ASN A 53 -9.73 9.72 8.17
CA ASN A 53 -9.14 9.59 6.84
C ASN A 53 -7.81 10.34 6.82
N ILE A 54 -6.75 9.65 6.43
CA ILE A 54 -5.42 10.25 6.26
C ILE A 54 -5.26 10.67 4.81
N LEU A 55 -4.81 11.90 4.60
CA LEU A 55 -4.49 12.48 3.30
C LEU A 55 -2.98 12.68 3.20
N GLN A 56 -2.46 12.71 1.97
CA GLN A 56 -1.11 13.24 1.74
C GLN A 56 -1.12 14.76 1.86
N THR A 57 -2.10 15.41 1.22
CA THR A 57 -2.26 16.87 1.26
C THR A 57 -3.73 17.27 1.16
N GLY A 58 -4.03 18.55 1.41
CA GLY A 58 -5.38 19.08 1.19
C GLY A 58 -5.87 19.01 -0.27
N ARG A 59 -4.95 18.89 -1.25
CA ARG A 59 -5.30 18.76 -2.68
C ARG A 59 -6.06 17.47 -2.97
N ASP A 60 -5.84 16.42 -2.18
CA ASP A 60 -6.45 15.11 -2.36
C ASP A 60 -7.99 15.17 -2.28
N LEU A 61 -8.53 16.17 -1.57
CA LEU A 61 -9.98 16.41 -1.47
C LEU A 61 -10.60 16.96 -2.76
N LEU A 62 -9.79 17.47 -3.69
CA LEU A 62 -10.27 18.04 -4.95
C LEU A 62 -10.38 16.99 -6.06
N SER A 63 -9.86 15.78 -5.84
CA SER A 63 -9.91 14.72 -6.84
C SER A 63 -11.35 14.26 -7.07
N PRO A 64 -11.86 14.27 -8.32
CA PRO A 64 -13.19 13.77 -8.59
C PRO A 64 -13.24 12.26 -8.29
N PRO A 65 -14.37 11.75 -7.78
CA PRO A 65 -14.52 10.32 -7.53
C PRO A 65 -14.31 9.56 -8.84
N GLN A 66 -13.27 8.71 -8.88
CA GLN A 66 -13.07 7.82 -10.02
C GLN A 66 -14.17 6.76 -10.03
N THR A 67 -14.96 6.74 -11.09
CA THR A 67 -16.02 5.75 -11.28
C THR A 67 -15.48 4.61 -12.14
N ASN A 68 -15.02 3.54 -11.51
CA ASN A 68 -14.73 2.28 -12.20
C ASN A 68 -15.98 1.38 -12.14
N SER A 69 -16.64 1.21 -13.28
CA SER A 69 -17.83 0.35 -13.42
C SER A 69 -17.49 -1.13 -13.65
N SER A 70 -16.20 -1.47 -13.72
CA SER A 70 -15.75 -2.84 -13.87
C SER A 70 -16.31 -3.74 -12.77
N LYS A 71 -16.69 -4.96 -13.13
CA LYS A 71 -17.03 -6.03 -12.16
C LYS A 71 -15.83 -6.96 -11.92
N LEU A 72 -14.64 -6.56 -12.34
CA LEU A 72 -13.43 -7.36 -12.22
C LEU A 72 -12.78 -7.17 -10.84
N PHE A 73 -12.56 -8.27 -10.15
CA PHE A 73 -11.69 -8.39 -8.99
C PHE A 73 -10.41 -9.13 -9.39
N VAL A 74 -9.25 -8.61 -9.02
CA VAL A 74 -7.97 -9.26 -9.26
C VAL A 74 -7.26 -9.46 -7.93
N ALA A 75 -6.83 -10.69 -7.66
CA ALA A 75 -5.96 -11.01 -6.55
C ALA A 75 -4.58 -11.43 -7.06
N VAL A 76 -3.53 -10.99 -6.39
CA VAL A 76 -2.15 -11.38 -6.66
C VAL A 76 -1.59 -12.01 -5.40
N GLY A 77 -1.01 -13.19 -5.50
CA GLY A 77 -0.39 -13.91 -4.39
C GLY A 77 0.38 -15.12 -4.87
N GLY A 78 1.27 -15.67 -4.04
CA GLY A 78 2.15 -16.76 -4.44
C GLY A 78 3.11 -16.36 -5.55
N VAL A 79 3.60 -15.13 -5.53
CA VAL A 79 4.53 -14.63 -6.55
C VAL A 79 5.83 -15.42 -6.50
N ASP A 80 6.25 -15.94 -7.65
CA ASP A 80 7.58 -16.52 -7.79
C ASP A 80 8.56 -15.42 -8.17
N TYR A 81 9.38 -14.99 -7.21
CA TYR A 81 10.42 -13.99 -7.43
C TYR A 81 11.70 -14.59 -8.04
N GLY A 82 11.78 -15.91 -8.14
CA GLY A 82 12.97 -16.63 -8.59
C GLY A 82 14.22 -16.34 -7.75
N ASP A 83 15.38 -16.72 -8.28
CA ASP A 83 16.67 -16.23 -7.81
C ASP A 83 16.90 -14.83 -8.38
N MET A 84 16.70 -13.79 -7.56
CA MET A 84 17.10 -12.43 -7.93
C MET A 84 18.59 -12.43 -8.28
N PRO A 85 19.00 -11.86 -9.43
CA PRO A 85 20.39 -11.93 -9.87
C PRO A 85 21.29 -11.24 -8.84
N LYS A 86 22.23 -12.00 -8.27
CA LYS A 86 23.19 -11.54 -7.25
C LYS A 86 24.25 -10.56 -7.80
N GLN A 87 24.25 -10.28 -9.11
CA GLN A 87 25.15 -9.36 -9.80
C GLN A 87 24.49 -8.81 -11.09
N PRO A 88 24.90 -7.62 -11.56
CA PRO A 88 24.29 -6.97 -12.71
C PRO A 88 24.66 -7.70 -14.00
N ALA A 89 23.72 -8.48 -14.55
CA ALA A 89 23.79 -8.84 -15.96
C ALA A 89 23.34 -7.62 -16.79
N SER A 90 24.23 -7.14 -17.66
CA SER A 90 23.91 -6.13 -18.66
C SER A 90 22.92 -6.71 -19.67
N VAL A 91 21.62 -6.59 -19.38
CA VAL A 91 20.57 -6.97 -20.33
C VAL A 91 20.32 -5.76 -21.23
N LYS A 92 20.91 -5.78 -22.42
CA LYS A 92 20.48 -4.90 -23.53
C LYS A 92 19.09 -5.36 -23.99
N GLY A 93 18.08 -4.50 -23.84
CA GLY A 93 16.83 -4.61 -24.61
C GLY A 93 15.54 -4.86 -23.83
N SER A 94 15.27 -4.11 -22.76
CA SER A 94 13.92 -4.01 -22.20
C SER A 94 13.60 -2.57 -21.80
N ASP A 95 12.50 -2.02 -22.31
CA ASP A 95 12.05 -0.62 -22.14
C ASP A 95 11.47 -0.29 -20.75
N ALA A 96 11.79 -1.08 -19.73
CA ALA A 96 11.58 -0.71 -18.33
C ALA A 96 12.89 -0.13 -17.78
N PRO A 97 12.91 1.01 -17.07
CA PRO A 97 14.14 1.55 -16.52
C PRO A 97 14.81 0.49 -15.63
N PRO A 98 15.98 -0.06 -16.02
CA PRO A 98 16.60 -1.19 -15.33
C PRO A 98 16.92 -0.88 -13.86
N MET A 99 16.98 0.42 -13.52
CA MET A 99 17.37 0.93 -12.20
C MET A 99 16.44 0.52 -11.04
N LEU A 100 15.12 0.36 -11.26
CA LEU A 100 14.19 0.05 -10.15
C LEU A 100 14.35 -1.40 -9.67
N ASN A 101 14.41 -2.35 -10.60
CA ASN A 101 14.69 -3.75 -10.30
C ASN A 101 16.15 -3.95 -9.82
N MET A 102 17.10 -3.15 -10.33
CA MET A 102 18.49 -3.18 -9.88
C MET A 102 18.69 -2.64 -8.45
N ARG A 103 17.96 -1.61 -8.02
CA ARG A 103 18.01 -1.15 -6.62
C ARG A 103 17.44 -2.18 -5.66
N ALA A 104 16.26 -2.72 -6.00
CA ALA A 104 15.65 -3.79 -5.22
C ALA A 104 16.59 -5.00 -5.12
N ALA A 105 17.17 -5.47 -6.23
CA ALA A 105 18.12 -6.58 -6.22
C ALA A 105 19.41 -6.31 -5.41
N GLY A 106 19.95 -5.09 -5.50
CA GLY A 106 21.15 -4.69 -4.75
C GLY A 106 20.95 -4.61 -3.23
N GLU A 107 19.79 -4.13 -2.79
CA GLU A 107 19.47 -3.97 -1.36
C GLU A 107 18.82 -5.20 -0.73
N LEU A 108 18.06 -5.99 -1.51
CA LEU A 108 17.45 -7.24 -1.04
C LEU A 108 18.43 -8.41 -0.96
N GLY A 109 19.67 -8.25 -1.46
CA GLY A 109 20.87 -9.10 -1.29
C GLY A 109 20.72 -10.60 -1.59
N THR A 110 19.82 -11.28 -0.89
CA THR A 110 19.43 -12.68 -1.05
C THR A 110 18.19 -12.89 -1.94
N GLY A 111 17.59 -11.81 -2.45
CA GLY A 111 16.30 -11.86 -3.14
C GLY A 111 15.12 -12.01 -2.19
N LEU A 112 13.91 -11.98 -2.76
CA LEU A 112 12.66 -12.16 -2.01
C LEU A 112 12.29 -13.63 -1.96
N LYS A 113 12.16 -14.18 -0.76
CA LYS A 113 11.73 -15.56 -0.58
C LYS A 113 10.25 -15.71 -0.94
N TYR A 114 9.87 -16.88 -1.44
CA TYR A 114 8.46 -17.21 -1.61
C TYR A 114 7.69 -17.09 -0.29
N LEU A 115 6.49 -16.49 -0.33
CA LEU A 115 5.59 -16.36 0.81
C LEU A 115 4.52 -17.45 0.75
N GLU A 116 4.70 -18.53 1.51
CA GLU A 116 3.83 -19.72 1.46
C GLU A 116 2.35 -19.40 1.62
N ASN A 117 2.01 -18.47 2.53
CA ASN A 117 0.62 -18.12 2.84
C ASN A 117 0.03 -17.05 1.91
N SER A 118 0.84 -16.39 1.08
CA SER A 118 0.34 -15.32 0.21
C SER A 118 -0.62 -15.84 -0.86
N LEU A 119 -0.37 -17.04 -1.38
CA LEU A 119 -1.28 -17.66 -2.33
C LEU A 119 -2.59 -18.09 -1.67
N PHE A 120 -2.48 -18.64 -0.46
CA PHE A 120 -3.63 -19.05 0.32
C PHE A 120 -4.54 -17.85 0.62
N GLU A 121 -3.98 -16.71 1.02
CA GLU A 121 -4.72 -15.47 1.21
C GLU A 121 -5.42 -15.01 -0.07
N ALA A 122 -4.69 -14.92 -1.19
CA ALA A 122 -5.24 -14.47 -2.47
C ALA A 122 -6.42 -15.32 -2.95
N LYS A 123 -6.31 -16.65 -2.83
CA LYS A 123 -7.40 -17.59 -3.18
C LYS A 123 -8.58 -17.49 -2.21
N THR A 124 -8.31 -17.41 -0.91
CA THR A 124 -9.37 -17.30 0.11
C THR A 124 -10.21 -16.03 -0.11
N ILE A 125 -9.57 -14.89 -0.39
CA ILE A 125 -10.28 -13.64 -0.65
C ILE A 125 -11.06 -13.72 -1.97
N GLU A 126 -10.51 -14.37 -2.99
CA GLU A 126 -11.21 -14.58 -4.26
C GLU A 126 -12.50 -15.39 -4.09
N GLU A 127 -12.45 -16.48 -3.32
CA GLU A 127 -13.60 -17.33 -2.99
C GLU A 127 -14.66 -16.57 -2.18
N LEU A 128 -14.23 -15.82 -1.16
CA LEU A 128 -15.12 -14.95 -0.37
C LEU A 128 -15.77 -13.88 -1.26
N PHE A 129 -15.01 -13.31 -2.20
CA PHE A 129 -15.53 -12.29 -3.10
C PHE A 129 -16.57 -12.88 -4.06
N LYS A 130 -16.30 -14.02 -4.69
CA LYS A 130 -17.28 -14.73 -5.53
C LYS A 130 -18.58 -15.03 -4.79
N SER A 131 -18.46 -15.47 -3.53
CA SER A 131 -19.61 -15.84 -2.70
C SER A 131 -20.52 -14.65 -2.40
N ASN A 132 -19.96 -13.45 -2.26
CA ASN A 132 -20.72 -12.22 -1.99
C ASN A 132 -21.16 -11.49 -3.28
N TYR A 133 -20.50 -11.76 -4.41
CA TYR A 133 -20.75 -11.09 -5.69
C TYR A 133 -20.78 -12.11 -6.85
N PRO A 134 -21.89 -12.85 -7.04
CA PRO A 134 -21.98 -13.92 -8.04
C PRO A 134 -21.75 -13.47 -9.49
N ASP A 135 -22.10 -12.21 -9.81
CA ASP A 135 -21.94 -11.64 -11.15
C ASP A 135 -20.53 -11.07 -11.41
N ALA A 136 -19.62 -11.16 -10.43
CA ALA A 136 -18.30 -10.58 -10.56
C ALA A 136 -17.34 -11.50 -11.32
N LYS A 137 -16.47 -10.89 -12.12
CA LYS A 137 -15.35 -11.61 -12.75
C LYS A 137 -14.18 -11.58 -11.79
N THR A 138 -13.51 -12.69 -11.61
CA THR A 138 -12.29 -12.76 -10.78
C THR A 138 -11.11 -13.26 -11.61
N LEU A 139 -9.92 -12.84 -11.22
CA LEU A 139 -8.66 -13.32 -11.76
C LEU A 139 -7.65 -13.43 -10.61
N VAL A 140 -6.95 -14.55 -10.52
CA VAL A 140 -5.84 -14.74 -9.59
C VAL A 140 -4.54 -14.83 -10.39
N LEU A 141 -3.63 -13.91 -10.16
CA LEU A 141 -2.27 -13.95 -10.69
C LEU A 141 -1.35 -14.60 -9.63
N GLN A 142 -0.65 -15.67 -10.02
CA GLN A 142 0.21 -16.46 -9.13
C GLN A 142 1.45 -16.98 -9.86
N GLY A 143 2.48 -17.37 -9.11
CA GLY A 143 3.73 -17.90 -9.66
C GLY A 143 4.34 -16.98 -10.71
N ASN A 144 4.66 -17.55 -11.87
CA ASN A 144 5.22 -16.83 -13.02
C ASN A 144 4.23 -15.92 -13.75
N ASP A 145 2.92 -16.03 -13.49
CA ASP A 145 1.91 -15.14 -14.09
C ASP A 145 1.77 -13.83 -13.31
N ALA A 146 2.24 -13.79 -12.05
CA ALA A 146 2.19 -12.62 -11.17
C ALA A 146 3.28 -11.58 -11.49
N THR A 147 3.37 -11.18 -12.76
CA THR A 147 4.36 -10.21 -13.24
C THR A 147 3.86 -8.78 -13.18
N GLU A 148 4.79 -7.82 -13.10
CA GLU A 148 4.48 -6.38 -13.23
C GLU A 148 3.78 -6.07 -14.57
N ALA A 149 4.20 -6.74 -15.65
CA ALA A 149 3.60 -6.57 -16.97
C ALA A 149 2.14 -7.05 -17.00
N ALA A 150 1.85 -8.22 -16.42
CA ALA A 150 0.47 -8.72 -16.32
C ALA A 150 -0.41 -7.74 -15.53
N LEU A 151 0.10 -7.19 -14.42
CA LEU A 151 -0.62 -6.22 -13.58
C LEU A 151 -0.89 -4.90 -14.33
N LYS A 152 0.11 -4.35 -15.03
CA LYS A 152 -0.02 -3.09 -15.79
C LYS A 152 -0.93 -3.21 -17.01
N ASN A 153 -1.04 -4.40 -17.59
CA ASN A 153 -1.84 -4.64 -18.80
C ASN A 153 -3.29 -5.08 -18.51
N LEU A 154 -3.72 -5.08 -17.24
CA LEU A 154 -5.10 -5.45 -16.87
C LEU A 154 -6.11 -4.51 -17.53
N THR A 155 -6.93 -5.08 -18.41
CA THR A 155 -8.00 -4.39 -19.14
C THR A 155 -9.28 -5.23 -19.10
N PRO A 156 -10.42 -4.68 -18.62
CA PRO A 156 -10.56 -3.36 -17.99
C PRO A 156 -9.81 -3.28 -16.65
N ALA A 157 -9.53 -2.05 -16.18
CA ALA A 157 -8.97 -1.85 -14.85
C ALA A 157 -9.86 -2.53 -13.79
N PRO A 158 -9.28 -3.31 -12.86
CA PRO A 158 -10.07 -3.98 -11.83
C PRO A 158 -10.73 -2.96 -10.91
N LYS A 159 -11.94 -3.28 -10.45
CA LYS A 159 -12.63 -2.48 -9.42
C LYS A 159 -11.96 -2.64 -8.07
N ILE A 160 -11.41 -3.83 -7.80
CA ILE A 160 -10.65 -4.14 -6.60
C ILE A 160 -9.41 -4.92 -7.04
N LEU A 161 -8.24 -4.44 -6.63
CA LEU A 161 -6.97 -5.11 -6.77
C LEU A 161 -6.46 -5.47 -5.37
N HIS A 162 -6.30 -6.75 -5.10
CA HIS A 162 -5.72 -7.27 -3.88
C HIS A 162 -4.29 -7.76 -4.14
N LEU A 163 -3.32 -7.31 -3.34
CA LEU A 163 -1.92 -7.67 -3.44
C LEU A 163 -1.46 -8.31 -2.12
N SER A 164 -1.19 -9.61 -2.14
CA SER A 164 -0.51 -10.33 -1.06
C SER A 164 0.93 -10.60 -1.51
N THR A 165 1.80 -9.62 -1.29
CA THR A 165 3.21 -9.63 -1.73
C THR A 165 4.11 -9.08 -0.63
N HIS A 166 5.43 -9.16 -0.81
CA HIS A 166 6.35 -8.45 0.08
C HIS A 166 6.17 -6.93 -0.03
N GLY A 167 6.32 -6.25 1.10
CA GLY A 167 6.56 -4.82 1.17
C GLY A 167 7.98 -4.57 1.65
N PHE A 168 8.72 -3.71 0.97
CA PHE A 168 10.06 -3.29 1.38
C PHE A 168 10.24 -1.79 1.14
N TYR A 169 11.22 -1.21 1.82
CA TYR A 169 11.67 0.15 1.61
C TYR A 169 13.09 0.10 1.07
N LEU A 170 13.37 0.93 0.07
CA LEU A 170 14.73 1.14 -0.40
C LEU A 170 15.39 2.23 0.44
N GLU A 171 16.67 2.07 0.74
CA GLU A 171 17.44 3.12 1.38
C GLU A 171 17.49 4.36 0.49
N THR A 172 17.40 5.53 1.12
CA THR A 172 17.59 6.78 0.39
C THR A 172 19.07 6.89 0.05
N PRO A 173 19.45 7.08 -1.23
CA PRO A 173 20.84 7.26 -1.59
C PRO A 173 21.41 8.39 -0.75
N GLN A 174 22.52 8.15 -0.04
CA GLN A 174 23.25 9.23 0.61
C GLN A 174 23.53 10.30 -0.46
N LYS A 175 22.94 11.48 -0.32
CA LYS A 175 23.39 12.64 -1.08
C LYS A 175 24.86 12.80 -0.72
N LYS A 176 25.75 12.68 -1.70
CA LYS A 176 27.07 13.30 -1.56
C LYS A 176 26.79 14.75 -1.24
N THR A 177 27.19 15.18 -0.04
CA THR A 177 27.23 16.58 0.31
C THR A 177 28.19 17.22 -0.69
N GLU A 178 27.65 17.80 -1.76
CA GLU A 178 28.41 18.79 -2.50
C GLU A 178 28.51 19.97 -1.55
N GLU A 179 29.66 20.07 -0.89
CA GLU A 179 30.10 21.27 -0.22
C GLU A 179 30.20 22.36 -1.29
N TRP A 180 29.16 23.17 -1.39
CA TRP A 180 29.24 24.45 -2.10
C TRP A 180 30.06 25.39 -1.22
N ILE A 181 31.37 25.48 -1.50
CA ILE A 181 32.22 26.61 -1.11
C ILE A 181 32.19 27.62 -2.25
#